data_AF-A0A951BB24-F1
#
_entry.id   AF-A0A951BB24-F1
#
_cell.length_a   1.000
_cell.length_b   1.000
_cell.length_c   1.000
_cell.angle_alpha   90.00
_cell.angle_beta   90.00
_cell.angle_gamma   90.00
#
_symmetry.space_group_name_H-M   'P 1'
#
loop_
_entity.id
_entity.type
_entity.pdbx_description
1 polymer ?
#
loop_
_entity_poly.entity_id
_entity_poly.type
_entity_poly.pdbx_seq_one_letter_code
_entity_poly.pdbx_strand_id
1 'polypeptide(L)' 'MNKADLIDRISAGSNISKTQAATAIDTAVESITTALRKGDRVALIGFGTFS' A
#
# COMPACT_ATOMS: atom_id res chain seq x y z
N MET A 1 1.64 4.72 14.08
CA MET A 1 1.98 3.81 12.97
C MET A 1 2.51 4.65 11.84
N ASN A 2 3.83 4.69 11.69
CA ASN A 2 4.51 5.28 10.54
C ASN A 2 4.72 4.21 9.46
N LYS A 3 5.40 4.56 8.36
CA LYS A 3 5.66 3.63 7.25
C LYS A 3 6.50 2.41 7.67
N ALA A 4 7.48 2.59 8.55
CA ALA A 4 8.31 1.49 9.05
C ALA A 4 7.50 0.52 9.92
N ASP A 5 6.65 1.04 10.81
CA ASP A 5 5.74 0.23 11.63
C ASP A 5 4.78 -0.60 10.76
N LEU A 6 4.31 -0.03 9.63
CA LEU A 6 3.43 -0.70 8.69
C LEU A 6 4.15 -1.82 7.92
N ILE A 7 5.39 -1.57 7.47
CA ILE A 7 6.24 -2.57 6.80
C ILE A 7 6.49 -3.75 7.74
N ASP A 8 6.81 -3.49 9.00
CA ASP A 8 7.07 -4.53 10.00
C ASP A 8 5.82 -5.39 10.25
N ARG A 9 4.65 -4.76 10.33
CA ARG A 9 3.37 -5.50 10.48
C ARG A 9 3.00 -6.33 9.27
N ILE A 10 3.25 -5.83 8.06
CA ILE A 10 2.99 -6.57 6.82
C ILE A 10 3.98 -7.73 6.65
N SER A 11 5.26 -7.50 6.93
CA SER A 11 6.27 -8.56 6.92
C SER A 11 5.87 -9.70 7.86
N ALA A 12 5.47 -9.37 9.09
CA ALA A 12 5.05 -10.35 10.09
C ALA A 12 3.72 -11.05 9.73
N GLY A 13 2.71 -10.28 9.31
CA GLY A 13 1.37 -10.81 9.00
C GLY A 13 1.29 -11.62 7.71
N SER A 14 2.16 -11.33 6.75
CA SER A 14 2.18 -11.98 5.42
C SER A 14 3.30 -13.00 5.27
N ASN A 15 4.15 -13.17 6.29
CA ASN A 15 5.34 -14.04 6.29
C ASN A 15 6.27 -13.79 5.08
N ILE A 16 6.54 -12.52 4.80
CA ILE A 16 7.44 -12.07 3.73
C ILE A 16 8.62 -11.28 4.31
N SER A 17 9.71 -11.14 3.56
CA SER A 17 10.84 -10.32 3.99
C SER A 17 10.43 -8.84 4.13
N LYS A 18 11.11 -8.11 5.03
CA LYS A 18 10.91 -6.66 5.18
C LYS A 18 11.13 -5.90 3.88
N THR A 19 12.10 -6.33 3.07
CA THR A 19 12.37 -5.75 1.75
C THR A 19 11.18 -5.91 0.81
N GLN A 20 10.60 -7.11 0.74
CA GLN A 20 9.39 -7.35 -0.07
C GLN A 20 8.19 -6.53 0.44
N ALA A 21 8.01 -6.42 1.76
CA ALA A 21 6.95 -5.61 2.36
C ALA A 21 7.13 -4.11 2.04
N ALA A 22 8.36 -3.60 2.10
CA ALA A 22 8.68 -2.22 1.73
C ALA A 22 8.35 -1.94 0.26
N THR A 23 8.82 -2.81 -0.65
CA THR A 23 8.53 -2.69 -2.09
C THR A 23 7.03 -2.75 -2.37
N ALA A 24 6.28 -3.63 -1.70
CA ALA A 24 4.84 -3.73 -1.87
C ALA A 24 4.10 -2.45 -1.45
N ILE A 25 4.48 -1.85 -0.31
CA ILE A 25 3.91 -0.58 0.15
C ILE A 25 4.23 0.55 -0.83
N ASP A 26 5.48 0.65 -1.29
CA ASP A 26 5.90 1.69 -2.22
C ASP A 26 5.13 1.60 -3.54
N THR A 27 5.04 0.39 -4.09
CA THR A 27 4.33 0.13 -5.35
C THR A 27 2.85 0.42 -5.22
N ALA A 28 2.22 0.06 -4.09
CA ALA A 28 0.81 0.34 -3.85
C ALA A 28 0.54 1.85 -3.79
N VAL A 29 1.34 2.60 -3.04
CA VAL A 29 1.19 4.06 -2.91
C VAL A 29 1.39 4.76 -4.25
N GLU A 30 2.40 4.35 -5.02
CA GLU A 30 2.67 4.91 -6.35
C GLU A 30 1.54 4.61 -7.34
N SER A 31 1.03 3.38 -7.34
CA SER A 31 -0.06 2.96 -8.23
C SER A 31 -1.35 3.72 -7.93
N ILE A 32 -1.70 3.85 -6.65
CA ILE A 32 -2.87 4.63 -6.21
C ILE A 32 -2.69 6.10 -6.61
N THR A 33 -1.52 6.69 -6.33
CA THR A 33 -1.23 8.09 -6.68
C THR A 33 -1.35 8.32 -8.18
N THR A 34 -0.83 7.40 -8.99
CA THR A 34 -0.88 7.50 -10.46
C THR A 34 -2.32 7.41 -10.98
N ALA A 35 -3.13 6.50 -10.44
CA ALA A 35 -4.55 6.38 -10.78
C ALA A 35 -5.30 7.68 -10.45
N LEU A 36 -5.13 8.21 -9.23
CA LEU A 36 -5.78 9.46 -8.82
C LEU A 36 -5.36 10.65 -9.68
N ARG A 37 -4.09 10.74 -10.08
CA ARG A 37 -3.61 11.79 -11.00
C ARG A 37 -4.28 11.74 -12.38
N LYS A 38 -4.71 10.55 -12.82
CA LYS A 38 -5.45 10.37 -14.08
C LYS A 38 -6.95 10.67 -13.93
N GLY A 39 -7.42 10.92 -12.70
CA GLY A 39 -8.84 11.05 -12.38
C GLY A 39 -9.53 9.68 -12.19
N ASP A 40 -8.76 8.60 -12.12
CA ASP A 40 -9.31 7.27 -11.91
C ASP A 40 -9.71 7.08 -10.44
N ARG A 41 -10.85 6.42 -10.22
CA ARG A 41 -11.34 6.08 -8.88
C ARG A 41 -10.74 4.75 -8.43
N VAL A 42 -10.12 4.72 -7.26
CA VAL A 42 -9.52 3.50 -6.68
C VAL A 42 -10.38 3.00 -5.51
N ALA A 43 -11.07 1.88 -5.70
CA ALA A 43 -11.88 1.24 -4.67
C ALA A 43 -11.15 0.04 -4.05
N LEU A 44 -10.92 0.09 -2.74
CA LEU A 44 -10.35 -0.98 -1.93
C LEU A 44 -11.41 -1.48 -0.95
N ILE A 45 -12.08 -2.59 -1.30
CA ILE A 45 -13.17 -3.17 -0.50
C ILE A 45 -12.66 -3.48 0.91
N GLY A 46 -13.41 -3.06 1.92
CA GLY A 46 -13.04 -3.23 3.33
C GLY A 46 -12.06 -2.19 3.88
N PHE A 47 -11.60 -1.25 3.06
CA PHE A 47 -10.75 -0.14 3.49
C PHE A 47 -11.35 1.23 3.13
N GLY A 48 -11.69 1.44 1.85
CA GLY A 48 -12.25 2.70 1.41
C GLY A 48 -12.20 2.90 -0.10
N THR A 49 -12.53 4.11 -0.54
CA THR A 49 -12.41 4.51 -1.95
C THR A 49 -11.74 5.87 -2.04
N PHE A 50 -10.81 5.99 -2.98
CA PHE A 50 -10.05 7.20 -3.26
C PHE A 50 -10.46 7.75 -4.64
N SER A 51 -10.58 9.07 -4.74
CA SER A 51 -10.92 9.81 -5.96
C SER A 51 -10.30 11.19 -5.92
#